data_AF-A0A358M5Q5-F1
#
_entry.id   AF-A0A358M5Q5-F1
#
_cell.length_a   1.000
_cell.length_b   1.000
_cell.length_c   1.000
_cell.angle_alpha   90.00
_cell.angle_beta   90.00
_cell.angle_gamma   90.00
#
_symmetry.space_group_name_H-M   'P 1'
#
loop_
_entity.id
_entity.type
_entity.pdbx_description
1 polymer ?
#
loop_
_entity_poly.entity_id
_entity_poly.type
_entity_poly.pdbx_seq_one_letter_code
_entity_poly.pdbx_strand_id
1 'polypeptide(L)'
;MNLKGSKTEKNLAAAFAGESQARNKYTYFASKAKKDGFEQIAEIFTETANNEKEHAKIWYKLLAGGIGTTAENLLSAAEGENYEWTD
;
A
#
# COMPACT_ATOMS: atom_id res chain seq x y z
N MET A 1 -14.30 -13.89 -10.59
CA MET A 1 -14.90 -14.04 -9.24
C MET A 1 -15.45 -12.69 -8.83
N ASN A 2 -16.74 -12.58 -8.49
CA ASN A 2 -17.32 -11.31 -8.04
C ASN A 2 -17.16 -11.21 -6.52
N LEU A 3 -16.32 -10.30 -6.04
CA LEU A 3 -16.05 -10.11 -4.62
C LEU A 3 -16.96 -9.04 -3.99
N LYS A 4 -17.69 -8.27 -4.80
CA LYS A 4 -18.45 -7.11 -4.36
C LYS A 4 -19.47 -7.46 -3.27
N GLY A 5 -19.42 -6.75 -2.15
CA GLY A 5 -20.26 -6.93 -0.97
C GLY A 5 -19.87 -8.11 -0.07
N SER A 6 -18.87 -8.91 -0.44
CA SER A 6 -18.47 -10.08 0.33
C SER A 6 -17.61 -9.72 1.54
N LYS A 7 -17.54 -10.63 2.52
CA LYS A 7 -16.55 -10.54 3.62
C LYS A 7 -15.11 -10.54 3.08
N THR A 8 -14.87 -11.23 1.97
CA THR A 8 -13.54 -11.30 1.34
C THR A 8 -13.11 -9.93 0.79
N GLU A 9 -13.99 -9.17 0.16
CA GLU A 9 -13.69 -7.80 -0.29
C GLU A 9 -13.29 -6.90 0.89
N LYS A 10 -14.07 -6.94 1.98
CA LYS A 10 -13.74 -6.18 3.20
C LYS A 10 -12.39 -6.58 3.81
N ASN A 11 -12.10 -7.88 3.84
CA ASN A 11 -10.83 -8.40 4.35
C ASN A 11 -9.65 -7.97 3.46
N LEU A 12 -9.82 -7.99 2.13
CA LEU A 12 -8.79 -7.54 1.20
C LEU A 12 -8.53 -6.04 1.32
N ALA A 13 -9.58 -5.22 1.48
CA ALA A 13 -9.43 -3.79 1.71
C ALA A 13 -8.70 -3.50 3.03
N ALA A 14 -9.05 -4.21 4.10
CA ALA A 14 -8.35 -4.12 5.38
C ALA A 14 -6.88 -4.55 5.27
N ALA A 15 -6.59 -5.64 4.54
CA ALA A 15 -5.22 -6.09 4.29
C ALA A 15 -4.43 -5.04 3.49
N PHE A 16 -4.99 -4.52 2.39
CA PHE A 16 -4.36 -3.48 1.60
C PHE A 16 -4.01 -2.23 2.44
N ALA A 17 -4.93 -1.79 3.30
CA ALA A 17 -4.70 -0.68 4.21
C ALA A 17 -3.59 -1.00 5.23
N GLY A 18 -3.63 -2.21 5.82
CA GLY A 18 -2.63 -2.69 6.78
C GLY A 18 -1.22 -2.73 6.20
N GLU A 19 -1.05 -3.34 5.02
CA GLU A 19 0.25 -3.45 4.34
C GLU A 19 0.78 -2.07 3.91
N SER A 20 -0.10 -1.18 3.46
CA SER A 20 0.27 0.19 3.10
C SER A 20 0.79 0.97 4.32
N GLN A 21 0.16 0.81 5.48
CA GLN A 21 0.62 1.40 6.73
C GLN A 21 1.92 0.76 7.22
N ALA A 22 2.08 -0.57 7.07
CA ALA A 22 3.29 -1.30 7.45
C ALA A 22 4.50 -0.83 6.65
N ARG A 23 4.37 -0.72 5.32
CA ARG A 23 5.39 -0.13 4.43
C ARG A 23 5.88 1.23 4.93
N ASN A 24 4.96 2.14 5.25
CA ASN A 24 5.32 3.48 5.71
C ASN A 24 6.06 3.43 7.05
N LYS A 25 5.55 2.65 8.03
CA LYS A 25 6.23 2.46 9.33
C LYS A 25 7.65 1.91 9.16
N TYR A 26 7.84 0.87 8.36
CA TYR A 26 9.16 0.27 8.15
C TYR A 26 10.12 1.21 7.44
N THR A 27 9.63 2.05 6.51
CA THR A 27 10.44 3.11 5.91
C THR A 27 10.90 4.13 6.96
N TYR A 28 10.04 4.50 7.91
CA TYR A 28 10.41 5.39 9.02
C TYR A 28 11.42 4.73 9.97
N PHE A 29 11.25 3.43 10.25
CA PHE A 29 12.15 2.67 11.10
C PHE A 29 13.52 2.48 10.46
N ALA A 30 13.58 2.27 9.14
CA ALA A 30 14.84 2.25 8.39
C ALA A 30 15.61 3.57 8.56
N SER A 31 14.92 4.71 8.41
CA SER A 31 15.51 6.04 8.62
C SER A 31 16.04 6.22 10.05
N LYS A 32 15.30 5.74 11.05
CA LYS A 32 15.74 5.78 12.45
C LYS A 32 16.94 4.87 12.71
N ALA A 33 16.91 3.62 12.24
CA ALA A 33 18.01 2.67 12.38
C ALA A 33 19.31 3.21 11.76
N LYS A 34 19.21 3.87 10.60
CA LYS A 34 20.35 4.53 9.95
C LYS A 34 20.93 5.66 10.80
N LYS A 35 20.09 6.53 11.37
CA LYS A 35 20.51 7.62 12.28
C LYS A 35 21.18 7.10 13.54
N ASP A 36 20.80 5.90 13.98
CA ASP A 36 21.37 5.24 15.16
C ASP A 36 22.66 4.45 14.83
N GLY A 37 23.10 4.45 13.56
CA GLY A 37 24.33 3.80 13.11
C GLY A 37 24.17 2.31 12.74
N PHE A 38 22.93 1.79 12.69
CA PHE A 38 22.64 0.40 12.37
C PHE A 38 22.32 0.21 10.87
N GLU A 39 23.33 0.32 10.01
CA GLU A 39 23.15 0.25 8.55
C GLU A 39 22.49 -1.07 8.08
N GLN A 40 22.89 -2.22 8.63
CA GLN A 40 22.28 -3.51 8.26
C GLN A 40 20.80 -3.59 8.66
N ILE A 41 20.44 -3.05 9.83
CA ILE A 41 19.05 -3.04 10.29
C ILE A 41 18.21 -2.08 9.44
N ALA A 42 18.78 -0.95 9.04
CA ALA A 42 18.13 -0.01 8.13
C ALA A 42 17.81 -0.67 6.78
N GLU A 43 18.74 -1.48 6.25
CA GLU A 43 18.52 -2.21 5.00
C GLU A 43 17.43 -3.28 5.15
N ILE A 44 17.44 -4.05 6.26
CA ILE A 44 16.40 -5.05 6.53
C ILE A 44 15.00 -4.39 6.62
N PHE A 45 14.88 -3.24 7.29
CA PHE A 45 13.61 -2.52 7.32
C PHE A 45 13.20 -2.02 5.93
N THR A 46 14.16 -1.58 5.12
CA THR A 46 13.90 -1.15 3.73
C THR A 46 13.44 -2.31 2.85
N GLU A 47 14.09 -3.46 2.95
CA GLU A 47 13.68 -4.69 2.27
C GLU A 47 12.28 -5.12 2.70
N THR A 48 12.01 -5.11 4.01
CA THR A 48 10.69 -5.46 4.56
C THR A 48 9.62 -4.50 4.04
N ALA A 49 9.88 -3.18 4.02
CA ALA A 49 8.95 -2.20 3.44
C ALA A 49 8.66 -2.48 1.95
N ASN A 50 9.66 -2.95 1.19
CA ASN A 50 9.48 -3.36 -0.19
C ASN A 50 8.66 -4.64 -0.32
N ASN A 51 8.76 -5.59 0.61
CA ASN A 51 7.89 -6.77 0.64
C ASN A 51 6.43 -6.37 0.90
N GLU A 52 6.16 -5.49 1.88
CA GLU A 52 4.78 -5.04 2.14
C GLU A 52 4.19 -4.24 0.97
N LYS A 53 5.04 -3.52 0.23
CA LYS A 53 4.62 -2.89 -1.04
C LYS A 53 4.12 -3.93 -2.05
N GLU A 54 4.79 -5.07 -2.20
CA GLU A 54 4.36 -6.13 -3.12
C GLU A 54 3.12 -6.88 -2.59
N HIS A 55 3.01 -7.10 -1.27
CA HIS A 55 1.80 -7.64 -0.65
C HIS A 55 0.58 -6.73 -0.91
N ALA A 56 0.72 -5.43 -0.62
CA ALA A 56 -0.32 -4.43 -0.88
C ALA A 56 -0.74 -4.41 -2.36
N LYS A 57 0.23 -4.52 -3.29
CA LYS A 57 -0.03 -4.56 -4.73
C LYS A 57 -0.87 -5.77 -5.14
N ILE A 58 -0.66 -6.93 -4.53
CA ILE A 58 -1.48 -8.13 -4.78
C ILE A 58 -2.92 -7.88 -4.33
N TRP A 59 -3.10 -7.37 -3.10
CA TRP A 59 -4.43 -7.09 -2.55
C TRP A 59 -5.17 -6.04 -3.37
N TYR A 60 -4.48 -4.96 -3.76
CA TYR A 60 -5.06 -3.92 -4.60
C TYR A 60 -5.51 -4.46 -5.96
N LYS A 61 -4.69 -5.27 -6.64
CA LYS A 61 -5.08 -5.90 -7.92
C LYS A 61 -6.32 -6.78 -7.79
N LEU A 62 -6.47 -7.50 -6.68
CA LEU A 62 -7.66 -8.32 -6.43
C LEU A 62 -8.91 -7.48 -6.16
N LEU A 63 -8.78 -6.31 -5.54
CA LEU A 63 -9.87 -5.37 -5.29
C LEU A 63 -10.28 -4.59 -6.54
N ALA A 64 -9.31 -3.98 -7.22
CA ALA A 64 -9.53 -3.08 -8.36
C ALA A 64 -9.72 -3.83 -9.70
N GLY A 65 -9.56 -5.16 -9.71
CA GLY A 65 -9.60 -5.95 -10.94
C GLY A 65 -8.35 -5.80 -11.82
N GLY A 66 -7.27 -5.21 -11.28
CA GLY A 66 -6.00 -5.00 -11.97
C GLY A 66 -5.41 -3.62 -11.68
N ILE A 67 -4.33 -3.29 -12.41
CA ILE A 67 -3.83 -1.91 -12.53
C ILE A 67 -4.22 -1.46 -13.93
N GLY A 68 -4.94 -0.34 -14.04
CA GLY A 68 -5.38 0.21 -15.31
C GLY A 68 -4.23 0.81 -16.13
N THR A 69 -4.58 1.37 -17.28
CA THR A 69 -3.70 2.24 -18.07
C THR A 69 -3.30 3.48 -17.26
N THR A 70 -2.23 4.15 -17.67
CA THR A 70 -1.80 5.41 -17.01
C THR A 70 -2.92 6.46 -16.99
N ALA A 71 -3.73 6.57 -18.05
CA ALA A 71 -4.85 7.51 -18.10
C ALA A 71 -5.94 7.16 -17.08
N GLU A 72 -6.32 5.88 -16.96
CA GLU A 72 -7.30 5.42 -15.96
C GLU A 72 -6.78 5.61 -14.53
N ASN A 73 -5.51 5.32 -14.29
CA ASN A 73 -4.89 5.51 -12.96
C ASN A 73 -4.80 6.99 -12.57
N LEU A 74 -4.54 7.89 -13.54
CA LEU A 74 -4.54 9.34 -13.31
C LEU A 74 -5.94 9.85 -12.96
N LEU A 75 -6.98 9.38 -13.67
CA LEU A 75 -8.36 9.74 -13.36
C LEU A 75 -8.75 9.26 -11.96
N SER A 76 -8.47 8.00 -11.63
CA SER A 76 -8.73 7.44 -10.30
C SER A 76 -8.02 8.21 -9.18
N ALA A 77 -6.78 8.65 -9.42
CA ALA A 77 -6.06 9.50 -8.46
C ALA A 77 -6.71 10.87 -8.30
N ALA A 78 -7.08 11.53 -9.40
CA ALA A 78 -7.74 12.85 -9.35
C ALA A 78 -9.10 12.79 -8.64
N GLU A 79 -9.88 11.73 -8.87
CA GLU A 79 -11.15 11.49 -8.18
C GLU A 79 -10.95 11.25 -6.68
N GLY A 80 -9.93 10.47 -6.30
CA GLY A 80 -9.58 10.23 -4.89
C GLY A 80 -9.16 11.50 -4.17
N GLU A 81 -8.28 12.31 -4.76
CA GLU A 81 -7.85 13.60 -4.20
C GLU A 81 -9.01 14.61 -4.09
N ASN A 82 -9.89 14.63 -5.10
CA ASN A 82 -11.08 15.49 -5.04
C ASN A 82 -11.99 15.11 -3.87
N TYR A 83 -12.23 13.80 -3.69
CA TYR A 83 -13.02 13.27 -2.59
C TYR A 83 -12.47 13.68 -1.22
N GLU A 84 -11.15 13.58 -1.00
CA GLU A 84 -10.50 13.98 0.26
C GLU A 84 -10.61 15.48 0.59
N TRP A 85 -10.77 16.34 -0.43
CA TRP A 85 -10.87 17.79 -0.26
C TRP A 85 -12.30 18.31 -0.12
N THR A 86 -13.30 17.56 -0.57
CA THR A 86 -14.70 18.03 -0.60
C THR A 86 -15.59 17.47 0.51
N ASP A 87 -15.17 16.42 1.22
CA ASP A 87 -15.88 15.79 2.35
C ASP A 87 -15.43 16.31 3.73
#